data_AF-C3ZIX6-F1
#
_entry.id   AF-C3ZIX6-F1
#
_cell.length_a   1.000
_cell.length_b   1.000
_cell.length_c   1.000
_cell.angle_alpha   90.00
_cell.angle_beta   90.00
_cell.angle_gamma   90.00
#
_symmetry.space_group_name_H-M   'P 1'
#
loop_
_entity.id
_entity.type
_entity.pdbx_description
1 polymer ?
#
loop_
_entity_poly.entity_id
_entity_poly.type
_entity_poly.pdbx_seq_one_letter_code
_entity_poly.pdbx_strand_id
1 'polypeptide(L)' 'IASWTVDDVFQFIKSLSGCSEYAQAFKDQAIDGETLPMLHEELLQNQLGMKLGPALKIRAQVRA' A
#
# COMPACT_ATOMS: atom_id res chain seq x y z
N ILE A 1 -10.49 5.25 -5.58
CA ILE A 1 -9.56 5.12 -4.44
C ILE A 1 -9.59 6.31 -3.50
N ALA A 2 -9.69 7.58 -3.96
CA ALA A 2 -9.64 8.75 -3.08
C ALA A 2 -10.58 8.72 -1.85
N SER A 3 -11.76 8.10 -1.94
CA SER A 3 -12.70 7.98 -0.82
C SER A 3 -12.40 6.81 0.15
N TRP A 4 -11.32 6.07 -0.05
CA TRP A 4 -10.96 4.94 0.80
C TRP A 4 -10.44 5.41 2.14
N THR A 5 -10.97 4.83 3.20
CA THR A 5 -10.45 4.97 4.55
C THR A 5 -9.15 4.19 4.71
N VAL A 6 -8.47 4.39 5.84
CA VAL A 6 -7.30 3.56 6.23
C VAL A 6 -7.67 2.07 6.30
N ASP A 7 -8.89 1.72 6.71
CA ASP A 7 -9.30 0.32 6.76
C ASP A 7 -9.53 -0.26 5.35
N ASP A 8 -10.10 0.53 4.44
CA ASP A 8 -10.25 0.11 3.03
C ASP A 8 -8.88 -0.15 2.38
N VAL A 9 -7.90 0.73 2.61
CA VAL A 9 -6.51 0.52 2.16
C VAL A 9 -5.91 -0.72 2.81
N PHE A 10 -6.10 -0.91 4.12
CA PHE A 10 -5.62 -2.09 4.83
C PHE A 10 -6.19 -3.39 4.22
N GLN A 11 -7.51 -3.47 3.99
CA GLN A 11 -8.12 -4.65 3.38
C GLN A 11 -7.64 -4.88 1.95
N PHE A 12 -7.47 -3.81 1.18
CA PHE A 12 -6.90 -3.88 -0.16
C PHE A 12 -5.49 -4.49 -0.15
N ILE A 13 -4.56 -3.94 0.62
CA ILE A 13 -3.19 -4.47 0.72
C ILE A 13 -3.20 -5.93 1.22
N LYS A 14 -4.07 -6.22 2.20
CA LYS A 14 -4.25 -7.57 2.74
C LYS A 14 -4.73 -8.58 1.70
N SER A 15 -5.58 -8.16 0.75
CA SER A 15 -6.11 -9.00 -0.31
C SER A 15 -5.12 -9.30 -1.44
N LEU A 16 -4.06 -8.50 -1.58
CA LEU A 16 -3.05 -8.70 -2.62
C LEU A 16 -2.13 -9.87 -2.25
N SER A 17 -2.08 -10.88 -3.12
CA SER A 17 -1.22 -12.06 -2.93
C SER A 17 0.25 -11.64 -2.73
N GLY A 18 0.85 -12.08 -1.62
CA GLY A 18 2.22 -11.75 -1.25
C GLY A 18 2.43 -10.35 -0.70
N CYS A 19 1.35 -9.59 -0.40
CA CYS A 19 1.44 -8.28 0.22
C CYS A 19 0.78 -8.20 1.62
N SER A 20 0.11 -9.26 2.07
CA SER A 20 -0.66 -9.22 3.31
C SER A 20 0.15 -8.89 4.56
N GLU A 21 1.44 -9.25 4.58
CA GLU A 21 2.37 -8.93 5.66
C GLU A 21 2.62 -7.42 5.83
N TYR A 22 2.44 -6.62 4.78
CA TYR A 22 2.64 -5.16 4.81
C TYR A 22 1.38 -4.40 5.19
N ALA A 23 0.20 -5.04 5.21
CA ALA A 23 -1.08 -4.35 5.43
C ALA A 23 -1.09 -3.57 6.75
N GLN A 24 -0.57 -4.16 7.83
CA GLN A 24 -0.50 -3.50 9.13
C GLN A 24 0.36 -2.22 9.08
N ALA A 25 1.47 -2.24 8.34
CA ALA A 25 2.33 -1.06 8.20
C ALA A 25 1.62 0.11 7.50
N PHE A 26 0.74 -0.17 6.53
CA PHE A 26 -0.11 0.87 5.92
C PHE A 26 -1.10 1.46 6.92
N LYS A 27 -1.68 0.62 7.77
CA LYS A 27 -2.62 1.05 8.81
C LYS A 27 -1.93 1.85 9.91
N ASP A 28 -0.75 1.42 10.35
CA ASP A 28 0.04 2.11 11.38
C ASP A 28 0.54 3.48 10.91
N GLN A 29 0.83 3.62 9.61
CA GLN A 29 1.18 4.90 8.99
C GLN A 29 -0.03 5.73 8.55
N ALA A 30 -1.25 5.31 8.88
CA ALA A 30 -2.49 5.97 8.53
C ALA A 30 -2.63 6.28 7.02
N ILE A 31 -2.17 5.37 6.16
CA ILE A 31 -2.28 5.53 4.71
C ILE A 31 -3.73 5.29 4.29
N ASP A 32 -4.35 6.33 3.74
CA ASP A 32 -5.71 6.33 3.20
C ASP A 32 -5.72 6.41 1.66
N GLY A 33 -6.92 6.52 1.10
CA GLY A 33 -7.15 6.58 -0.35
C GLY A 33 -6.59 7.82 -1.05
N GLU A 34 -6.37 8.90 -0.32
CA GLU A 34 -5.74 10.13 -0.82
C GLU A 34 -4.21 10.02 -0.83
N THR A 35 -3.65 9.37 0.20
CA THR A 35 -2.20 9.20 0.37
C THR A 35 -1.64 8.04 -0.47
N LEU A 36 -2.40 6.95 -0.62
CA LEU A 36 -1.97 5.73 -1.30
C LEU A 36 -1.39 5.99 -2.73
N PRO A 37 -1.99 6.84 -3.59
CA PRO A 37 -1.44 7.16 -4.91
C PRO A 37 -0.10 7.92 -4.89
N MET A 38 0.22 8.59 -3.78
CA MET A 38 1.45 9.38 -3.62
C MET A 38 2.65 8.50 -3.25
N LEU A 39 2.43 7.23 -2.88
CA LEU A 39 3.50 6.32 -2.50
C LEU A 39 4.35 5.92 -3.71
N HIS A 40 5.55 6.49 -3.78
CA HIS A 40 6.58 6.07 -4.72
C HIS A 40 7.27 4.79 -4.25
N GLU A 41 7.91 4.08 -5.18
CA GLU A 41 8.56 2.80 -4.90
C GLU A 41 9.67 2.90 -3.86
N GLU A 42 10.39 4.02 -3.83
CA GLU A 42 11.40 4.29 -2.79
C GLU A 42 10.79 4.39 -1.39
N LEU A 43 9.61 5.01 -1.23
CA LEU A 43 8.94 5.11 0.06
C LEU A 43 8.45 3.73 0.52
N LEU A 44 7.88 2.93 -0.39
CA LEU A 44 7.47 1.56 -0.10
C LEU A 44 8.64 0.70 0.37
N GLN A 45 9.80 0.81 -0.26
CA GLN A 45 10.98 0.03 0.12
C GLN A 45 11.66 0.56 1.39
N ASN A 46 11.86 1.87 1.49
CA ASN A 46 12.65 2.49 2.55
C ASN A 46 11.86 2.71 3.86
N GLN A 47 10.58 3.07 3.77
CA GLN A 47 9.76 3.38 4.95
C GLN A 47 8.87 2.22 5.38
N LEU A 48 8.45 1.37 4.44
CA LEU A 48 7.60 0.21 4.72
C LEU A 48 8.35 -1.12 4.66
N GLY A 49 9.68 -1.09 4.43
CA GLY A 49 10.54 -2.28 4.42
C GLY A 49 10.17 -3.29 3.34
N MET A 50 9.47 -2.83 2.30
CA MET A 50 8.88 -3.71 1.31
C MET A 50 9.91 -4.18 0.29
N LYS A 51 9.79 -5.43 -0.18
CA LYS A 51 10.59 -5.90 -1.31
C LYS A 51 10.08 -5.28 -2.61
N LEU A 52 10.98 -5.17 -3.60
CA LEU A 52 10.68 -4.62 -4.93
C LEU A 52 9.43 -5.24 -5.59
N GLY A 53 9.28 -6.57 -5.53
CA GLY A 53 8.15 -7.28 -6.14
C GLY A 53 6.77 -6.83 -5.63
N PRO A 54 6.49 -6.94 -4.32
CA PRO A 54 5.28 -6.40 -3.71
C PRO A 54 5.08 -4.89 -3.96
N ALA A 55 6.14 -4.08 -3.91
CA ALA A 55 6.06 -2.64 -4.15
C ALA A 55 5.58 -2.31 -5.58
N LEU A 56 6.14 -3.00 -6.59
CA LEU A 56 5.70 -2.91 -7.98
C LEU A 56 4.25 -3.38 -8.16
N LYS A 57 3.86 -4.46 -7.47
CA LYS A 57 2.49 -5.00 -7.53
C LYS A 57 1.46 -4.00 -7.02
N ILE A 58 1.71 -3.37 -5.87
CA ILE A 58 0.81 -2.34 -5.31
C ILE A 58 0.72 -1.16 -6.27
N ARG A 59 1.85 -0.67 -6.77
CA ARG A 59 1.87 0.46 -7.73
C ARG A 59 1.13 0.18 -9.03
N ALA A 60 1.17 -1.05 -9.53
CA ALA A 60 0.42 -1.44 -10.71
C ALA A 60 -1.10 -1.39 -10.48
N GLN A 61 -1.57 -1.74 -9.28
CA GLN A 61 -3.00 -1.74 -8.92
C GLN A 61 -3.53 -0.34 -8.63
N VAL A 62 -2.70 0.57 -8.11
CA VAL A 62 -3.10 1.94 -7.74
C VAL A 62 -3.09 2.91 -8.93
N ARG A 63 -2.33 2.61 -10.00
CA ARG A 63 -2.24 3.45 -11.22
C ARG A 63 -3.26 3.09 -12.32
N ALA A 64 -4.06 2.05 -12.13
CA ALA A 64 -5.14 1.65 -13.03
C ALA A 64 -6.43 2.42 -12.70
#